data_AF-A0A3B1IIU0-F1
#
_entry.id   AF-A0A3B1IIU0-F1
#
_cell.length_a   1.000
_cell.length_b   1.000
_cell.length_c   1.000
_cell.angle_alpha   90.00
_cell.angle_beta   90.00
_cell.angle_gamma   90.00
#
_symmetry.space_group_name_H-M   'P 1'
#
loop_
_entity.id
_entity.type
_entity.pdbx_description
1 polymer ?
#
loop_
_entity_poly.entity_id
_entity_poly.type
_entity_poly.pdbx_seq_one_letter_code
_entity_poly.pdbx_strand_id
1 'polypeptide(L)'
;MGQEPLTEDKAFLPKPVNELLQNQDFHKLPLMIGVNNDEFGWLIPNVSKKFGSMYYMDTFMNYIKIITIFCEISSLLNTLKKNPQWIKLLADEYLGSSVDPIKIRDCFRELMADILFYIPVLSLAKFHKAPVYFYEFQQPLSMFQVKRPSYVGADHGDEIAFVFGLFTEKDNELCRTVMNYWGNFARTGSPNGPGLTPWPEYGSDVEYLGIGLEQKPGKNLKAEHYIFMTEKLPELVRSAQEKEHSEL
;
A
#
# COMPACT_ATOMS: atom_id res chain seq x y z
N MET A 1 28.23 -4.64 5.25
CA MET A 1 27.89 -3.58 6.21
C MET A 1 26.93 -2.63 5.52
N GLY A 2 25.63 -2.87 5.62
CA GLY A 2 24.63 -1.87 5.27
C GLY A 2 24.05 -1.42 6.60
N GLN A 3 24.40 -0.22 7.05
CA GLN A 3 23.66 0.40 8.14
C GLN A 3 22.21 0.52 7.65
N GLU A 4 21.26 0.01 8.44
CA GLU A 4 19.85 0.35 8.27
C GLU A 4 19.73 1.88 8.19
N PRO A 5 18.85 2.44 7.34
CA PRO A 5 18.58 3.87 7.40
C PRO A 5 18.24 4.21 8.85
N LEU A 6 19.02 5.09 9.47
CA LEU A 6 18.79 5.53 10.84
C LEU A 6 17.36 6.05 10.93
N THR A 7 16.53 5.38 11.72
CA THR A 7 15.16 5.80 12.01
C THR A 7 15.08 7.09 12.82
N GLU A 8 16.23 7.53 13.35
CA GLU A 8 16.44 8.77 14.08
C GLU A 8 17.94 9.13 13.98
N ASP A 9 18.25 10.28 13.38
CA ASP A 9 19.61 10.84 13.35
C ASP A 9 19.74 12.08 14.26
N LYS A 10 18.63 12.49 14.89
CA LYS A 10 18.50 13.66 15.77
C LYS A 10 18.74 15.00 15.07
N ALA A 11 18.83 15.00 13.74
CA ALA A 11 19.06 16.19 12.93
C ALA A 11 17.98 16.34 11.86
N PHE A 12 17.90 15.38 10.92
CA PHE A 12 16.87 15.35 9.90
C PHE A 12 15.57 14.68 10.41
N LEU A 13 15.69 13.53 11.07
CA LEU A 13 14.63 12.84 11.80
C LEU A 13 14.90 12.99 13.31
N PRO A 14 14.31 14.01 13.96
CA PRO A 14 14.62 14.33 15.35
C PRO A 14 14.02 13.34 16.36
N LYS A 15 13.02 12.55 15.95
CA LYS A 15 12.32 11.54 16.74
C LYS A 15 11.89 10.39 15.82
N PRO A 16 11.50 9.23 16.39
CA PRO A 16 10.86 8.17 15.62
C PRO A 16 9.64 8.67 14.82
N VAL A 17 9.49 8.21 13.58
CA VAL A 17 8.43 8.66 12.66
C VAL A 17 7.02 8.48 13.24
N ASN A 18 6.78 7.40 13.97
CA ASN A 18 5.50 7.14 14.64
C ASN A 18 5.18 8.23 15.69
N GLU A 19 6.17 8.71 16.44
CA GLU A 19 5.98 9.80 17.39
C GLU A 19 5.73 11.13 16.68
N LEU A 20 6.46 11.40 15.59
CA LEU A 20 6.25 12.60 14.78
C LEU A 20 4.84 12.65 14.22
N LEU A 21 4.33 11.51 13.71
CA LEU A 21 2.98 11.38 13.19
C LEU A 21 1.92 11.57 14.29
N GLN A 22 2.04 10.87 15.42
CA GLN A 22 1.09 10.96 16.53
C GLN A 22 1.01 12.37 17.12
N ASN A 23 2.16 13.01 17.33
CA ASN A 23 2.24 14.35 17.90
C ASN A 23 1.98 15.46 16.89
N GLN A 24 1.91 15.14 15.59
CA GLN A 24 1.81 16.11 14.51
C GLN A 24 3.02 17.05 14.46
N ASP A 25 4.20 16.54 14.77
CA ASP A 25 5.46 17.28 14.82
C ASP A 25 6.08 17.41 13.41
N PHE A 26 5.29 17.87 12.44
CA PHE A 26 5.71 18.10 11.06
C PHE A 26 4.87 19.22 10.41
N HIS A 27 5.24 19.61 9.20
CA HIS A 27 4.55 20.66 8.45
C HIS A 27 3.15 20.18 7.98
N LYS A 28 2.12 20.94 8.31
CA LYS A 28 0.73 20.67 7.91
C LYS A 28 0.43 21.39 6.60
N LEU A 29 0.83 20.78 5.49
CA LEU A 29 0.53 21.24 4.13
C LEU A 29 -0.57 20.39 3.50
N PRO A 30 -1.31 20.88 2.49
CA PRO A 30 -2.15 20.00 1.69
C PRO A 30 -1.35 18.78 1.22
N LEU A 31 -1.95 17.61 1.30
CA LEU A 31 -1.34 16.32 0.98
C LEU A 31 -2.12 15.65 -0.15
N MET A 32 -1.44 15.29 -1.22
CA MET A 32 -1.95 14.35 -2.22
C MET A 32 -1.15 13.06 -2.06
N ILE A 33 -1.85 11.96 -1.85
CA ILE A 33 -1.24 10.65 -1.59
C ILE A 33 -2.12 9.54 -2.16
N GLY A 34 -1.55 8.39 -2.45
CA GLY A 34 -2.33 7.28 -2.96
C GLY A 34 -1.52 6.02 -3.13
N VAL A 35 -2.17 5.03 -3.74
CA VAL A 35 -1.66 3.69 -4.00
C VAL A 35 -2.14 3.23 -5.37
N ASN A 36 -1.50 2.21 -5.92
CA ASN A 36 -1.97 1.49 -7.09
C ASN A 36 -2.81 0.28 -6.66
N ASN A 37 -3.79 -0.13 -7.47
CA ASN A 37 -4.70 -1.21 -7.09
C ASN A 37 -4.05 -2.61 -7.02
N ASP A 38 -2.78 -2.73 -7.39
CA ASP A 38 -1.99 -3.96 -7.33
C ASP A 38 -0.49 -3.72 -7.03
N GLU A 39 -0.16 -2.98 -5.97
CA GLU A 39 1.21 -2.58 -5.59
C GLU A 39 2.24 -3.71 -5.48
N PHE A 40 1.81 -4.95 -5.24
CA PHE A 40 2.72 -6.09 -5.17
C PHE A 40 2.50 -7.07 -6.32
N GLY A 41 2.01 -6.55 -7.44
CA GLY A 41 1.42 -7.35 -8.47
C GLY A 41 2.43 -8.09 -9.34
N TRP A 42 3.46 -7.38 -9.82
CA TRP A 42 4.46 -7.93 -10.74
C TRP A 42 5.86 -7.35 -10.54
N LEU A 43 6.02 -6.02 -10.48
CA LEU A 43 7.35 -5.39 -10.45
C LEU A 43 8.14 -5.81 -9.21
N ILE A 44 7.59 -5.59 -8.01
CA ILE A 44 8.28 -5.85 -6.74
C ILE A 44 8.65 -7.33 -6.57
N PRO A 45 7.74 -8.31 -6.80
CA PRO A 45 8.11 -9.72 -6.85
C PRO A 45 9.30 -10.02 -7.76
N ASN A 46 9.33 -9.47 -8.98
CA ASN A 46 10.36 -9.81 -9.96
C ASN A 46 11.72 -9.13 -9.72
N VAL A 47 11.77 -7.97 -9.07
CA VAL A 47 13.05 -7.28 -8.79
C VAL A 47 13.69 -7.74 -7.46
N SER A 48 12.89 -8.28 -6.53
CA SER A 48 13.38 -8.72 -5.23
C SER A 48 13.77 -10.21 -5.26
N LYS A 49 15.06 -10.49 -5.09
CA LYS A 49 15.56 -11.87 -4.95
C LYS A 49 14.94 -12.64 -3.77
N LYS A 50 14.37 -11.94 -2.78
CA LYS A 50 13.77 -12.56 -1.58
C LYS A 50 12.41 -13.20 -1.83
N PHE A 51 11.65 -12.71 -2.82
CA PHE A 51 10.29 -13.16 -3.07
C PHE A 51 10.19 -14.27 -4.14
N GLY A 52 11.31 -14.61 -4.78
CA GLY A 52 11.34 -15.50 -5.94
C GLY A 52 10.87 -14.78 -7.22
N SER A 53 10.92 -15.46 -8.37
CA SER A 53 10.31 -14.92 -9.59
C SER A 53 8.79 -14.99 -9.50
N MET A 54 8.06 -14.26 -10.37
CA MET A 54 6.61 -14.40 -10.35
C MET A 54 6.12 -15.81 -10.70
N TYR A 55 6.86 -16.52 -11.55
CA TYR A 55 6.64 -17.94 -11.81
C TYR A 55 6.69 -18.78 -10.52
N TYR A 56 7.59 -18.44 -9.60
CA TYR A 56 7.66 -19.10 -8.29
C TYR A 56 6.41 -18.83 -7.46
N MET A 57 5.90 -17.60 -7.47
CA MET A 57 4.64 -17.25 -6.77
C MET A 57 3.44 -18.00 -7.35
N ASP A 58 3.33 -18.08 -8.67
CA ASP A 58 2.24 -18.78 -9.34
C ASP A 58 2.23 -20.30 -9.09
N THR A 59 3.42 -20.90 -8.87
CA THR A 59 3.56 -22.37 -8.91
C THR A 59 3.83 -23.00 -7.54
N PHE A 60 4.55 -22.30 -6.65
CA PHE A 60 5.10 -22.90 -5.43
C PHE A 60 4.69 -22.18 -4.14
N MET A 61 3.92 -21.09 -4.23
CA MET A 61 3.49 -20.37 -3.04
C MET A 61 2.53 -21.22 -2.21
N ASN A 62 2.80 -21.31 -0.91
CA ASN A 62 1.97 -21.99 0.07
C ASN A 62 2.17 -21.34 1.45
N TYR A 63 1.34 -21.73 2.40
CA TYR A 63 1.37 -21.21 3.78
C TYR A 63 2.76 -21.24 4.41
N ILE A 64 3.47 -22.38 4.31
CA ILE A 64 4.82 -22.53 4.86
C ILE A 64 5.79 -21.55 4.20
N LYS A 65 5.72 -21.39 2.88
CA LYS A 65 6.61 -20.49 2.15
C LYS A 65 6.37 -19.03 2.53
N ILE A 66 5.11 -18.65 2.75
CA ILE A 66 4.73 -17.31 3.19
C ILE A 66 5.31 -17.01 4.57
N ILE A 67 5.14 -17.93 5.53
CA ILE A 67 5.76 -17.79 6.85
C ILE A 67 7.29 -17.66 6.73
N THR A 68 7.93 -18.49 5.92
CA THR A 68 9.38 -18.42 5.70
C THR A 68 9.81 -17.06 5.15
N ILE A 69 9.10 -16.54 4.13
CA ILE A 69 9.37 -15.21 3.58
C ILE A 69 9.23 -14.14 4.67
N PHE A 70 8.17 -14.19 5.47
CA PHE A 70 7.96 -13.25 6.57
C PHE A 70 9.09 -13.28 7.60
N CYS A 71 9.54 -14.48 7.98
CA CYS A 71 10.71 -14.63 8.86
C CYS A 71 11.96 -13.99 8.24
N GLU A 72 12.20 -14.18 6.94
CA GLU A 72 13.35 -13.63 6.21
C GLU A 72 13.31 -12.09 6.05
N ILE A 73 12.12 -11.50 5.97
CA ILE A 73 11.93 -10.04 5.81
C ILE A 73 11.58 -9.33 7.12
N SER A 74 11.39 -10.06 8.22
CA SER A 74 11.00 -9.50 9.53
C SER A 74 11.96 -8.41 10.03
N SER A 75 13.25 -8.50 9.71
CA SER A 75 14.24 -7.47 10.04
C SER A 75 14.10 -6.20 9.20
N LEU A 76 13.61 -6.31 7.96
CA LEU A 76 13.38 -5.15 7.08
C LEU A 76 12.09 -4.41 7.48
N LEU A 77 11.07 -5.18 7.84
CA LEU A 77 9.78 -4.65 8.25
C LEU A 77 9.81 -4.36 9.74
N ASN A 78 10.58 -3.38 10.23
CA ASN A 78 10.61 -2.96 11.65
C ASN A 78 9.21 -2.83 12.31
N THR A 79 8.15 -2.70 11.51
CA THR A 79 6.70 -2.77 11.82
C THR A 79 6.17 -4.14 12.24
N LEU A 80 6.67 -5.23 11.65
CA LEU A 80 6.45 -6.60 12.12
C LEU A 80 7.28 -6.77 13.39
N LYS A 81 6.67 -6.41 14.53
CA LYS A 81 7.17 -6.79 15.85
C LYS A 81 7.66 -8.24 15.74
N LYS A 82 8.86 -8.53 16.25
CA LYS A 82 9.56 -9.83 16.18
C LYS A 82 8.81 -10.99 16.90
N ASN A 83 7.50 -11.01 16.83
CA ASN A 83 6.62 -11.95 17.46
C ASN A 83 6.06 -12.87 16.35
N PRO A 84 6.45 -14.16 16.34
CA PRO A 84 6.00 -15.12 15.34
C PRO A 84 4.48 -15.32 15.32
N GLN A 85 3.76 -14.97 16.40
CA GLN A 85 2.30 -15.00 16.43
C GLN A 85 1.68 -13.99 15.46
N TRP A 86 2.31 -12.83 15.21
CA TRP A 86 1.81 -11.85 14.22
C TRP A 86 1.74 -12.46 12.82
N ILE A 87 2.82 -13.13 12.42
CA ILE A 87 2.94 -13.74 11.09
C ILE A 87 1.84 -14.79 10.90
N LYS A 88 1.62 -15.61 11.92
CA LYS A 88 0.56 -16.63 11.91
C LYS A 88 -0.83 -15.99 11.78
N LEU A 89 -1.15 -15.00 12.62
CA LEU A 89 -2.46 -14.33 12.59
C LEU A 89 -2.73 -13.60 11.28
N LEU A 90 -1.70 -12.98 10.68
CA LEU A 90 -1.79 -12.38 9.34
C LEU A 90 -2.05 -13.43 8.27
N ALA A 91 -1.28 -14.53 8.29
CA ALA A 91 -1.46 -15.60 7.35
C ALA A 91 -2.86 -16.24 7.49
N ASP A 92 -3.35 -16.43 8.71
CA ASP A 92 -4.67 -17.01 8.97
C ASP A 92 -5.80 -16.07 8.50
N GLU A 93 -5.69 -14.75 8.70
CA GLU A 93 -6.68 -13.77 8.22
C GLU A 93 -6.73 -13.70 6.68
N TYR A 94 -5.58 -13.64 6.02
CA TYR A 94 -5.53 -13.47 4.55
C TYR A 94 -5.72 -14.77 3.78
N LEU A 95 -5.15 -15.88 4.25
CA LEU A 95 -5.18 -17.16 3.53
C LEU A 95 -6.28 -18.11 4.00
N GLY A 96 -6.74 -17.96 5.25
CA GLY A 96 -7.65 -18.90 5.88
C GLY A 96 -7.14 -20.35 5.79
N SER A 97 -8.04 -21.26 5.41
CA SER A 97 -7.74 -22.67 5.18
C SER A 97 -7.57 -23.04 3.70
N SER A 98 -7.35 -22.05 2.83
CA SER A 98 -7.28 -22.29 1.39
C SER A 98 -6.04 -23.13 1.02
N VAL A 99 -6.26 -24.14 0.19
CA VAL A 99 -5.20 -24.95 -0.45
C VAL A 99 -5.08 -24.69 -1.95
N ASP A 100 -5.92 -23.78 -2.48
CA ASP A 100 -5.91 -23.39 -3.90
C ASP A 100 -4.71 -22.47 -4.18
N PRO A 101 -3.76 -22.89 -5.03
CA PRO A 101 -2.57 -22.08 -5.33
C PRO A 101 -2.87 -20.69 -5.88
N ILE A 102 -3.96 -20.53 -6.64
CA ILE A 102 -4.35 -19.24 -7.22
C ILE A 102 -4.79 -18.29 -6.10
N LYS A 103 -5.65 -18.77 -5.20
CA LYS A 103 -6.08 -17.99 -4.03
C LYS A 103 -4.91 -17.64 -3.12
N ILE A 104 -4.03 -18.61 -2.85
CA ILE A 104 -2.84 -18.39 -2.01
C ILE A 104 -1.96 -17.28 -2.62
N ARG A 105 -1.72 -17.32 -3.93
CA ARG A 105 -0.98 -16.27 -4.64
C ARG A 105 -1.65 -14.91 -4.50
N ASP A 106 -2.95 -14.83 -4.75
CA ASP A 106 -3.69 -13.56 -4.74
C ASP A 106 -3.73 -12.96 -3.33
N CYS A 107 -4.01 -13.77 -2.30
CA CYS A 107 -3.95 -13.37 -0.90
C CYS A 107 -2.55 -12.93 -0.47
N PHE A 108 -1.49 -13.60 -0.94
CA PHE A 108 -0.12 -13.20 -0.64
C PHE A 108 0.24 -11.85 -1.26
N ARG A 109 -0.12 -11.62 -2.52
CA ARG A 109 0.04 -10.32 -3.20
C ARG A 109 -0.69 -9.22 -2.45
N GLU A 110 -1.93 -9.47 -2.06
CA GLU A 110 -2.74 -8.51 -1.31
C GLU A 110 -2.14 -8.21 0.08
N LEU A 111 -1.75 -9.23 0.83
CA LEU A 111 -1.10 -9.09 2.13
C LEU A 111 0.18 -8.24 2.05
N MET A 112 1.03 -8.50 1.05
CA MET A 112 2.27 -7.75 0.86
C MET A 112 2.02 -6.31 0.43
N ALA A 113 1.05 -6.08 -0.46
CA ALA A 113 0.62 -4.73 -0.85
C ALA A 113 0.09 -3.94 0.36
N ASP A 114 -0.71 -4.60 1.22
CA ASP A 114 -1.30 -3.95 2.38
C ASP A 114 -0.23 -3.55 3.41
N ILE A 115 0.71 -4.45 3.72
CA ILE A 115 1.80 -4.18 4.67
C ILE A 115 2.73 -3.07 4.19
N LEU A 116 3.09 -3.09 2.90
CA LEU A 116 4.10 -2.19 2.34
C LEU A 116 3.55 -0.81 1.95
N PHE A 117 2.29 -0.75 1.51
CA PHE A 117 1.72 0.44 0.90
C PHE A 117 0.39 0.86 1.52
N TYR A 118 -0.66 0.05 1.43
CA TYR A 118 -2.01 0.52 1.83
C TYR A 118 -2.07 0.95 3.29
N ILE A 119 -1.63 0.11 4.24
CA ILE A 119 -1.79 0.43 5.66
C ILE A 119 -0.96 1.67 6.07
N PRO A 120 0.33 1.80 5.71
CA PRO A 120 1.08 3.02 5.98
C PRO A 120 0.48 4.28 5.34
N VAL A 121 0.06 4.19 4.07
CA VAL A 121 -0.47 5.34 3.31
C VAL A 121 -1.84 5.76 3.83
N LEU A 122 -2.73 4.82 4.12
CA LEU A 122 -4.02 5.10 4.76
C LEU A 122 -3.85 5.66 6.18
N SER A 123 -2.87 5.16 6.94
CA SER A 123 -2.58 5.69 8.28
C SER A 123 -2.15 7.14 8.20
N LEU A 124 -1.22 7.47 7.28
CA LEU A 124 -0.80 8.86 7.08
C LEU A 124 -1.97 9.75 6.67
N ALA A 125 -2.80 9.31 5.72
CA ALA A 125 -3.99 10.05 5.30
C ALA A 125 -4.96 10.33 6.47
N LYS A 126 -5.20 9.33 7.34
CA LYS A 126 -6.08 9.47 8.51
C LYS A 126 -5.51 10.36 9.61
N PHE A 127 -4.20 10.33 9.85
CA PHE A 127 -3.58 11.12 10.91
C PHE A 127 -3.25 12.55 10.49
N HIS A 128 -3.17 12.85 9.19
CA HIS A 128 -2.80 14.17 8.71
C HIS A 128 -3.86 15.22 9.04
N LYS A 129 -3.47 16.34 9.68
CA LYS A 129 -4.40 17.41 10.10
C LYS A 129 -4.41 18.62 9.15
N ALA A 130 -4.28 18.37 7.85
CA ALA A 130 -4.45 19.35 6.79
C ALA A 130 -5.24 18.70 5.63
N PRO A 131 -5.66 19.46 4.59
CA PRO A 131 -6.39 18.86 3.47
C PRO A 131 -5.66 17.66 2.86
N VAL A 132 -6.36 16.54 2.72
CA VAL A 132 -5.83 15.31 2.12
C VAL A 132 -6.65 14.95 0.89
N TYR A 133 -5.98 14.63 -0.21
CA TYR A 133 -6.59 14.09 -1.44
C TYR A 133 -6.01 12.71 -1.70
N PHE A 134 -6.81 11.68 -1.46
CA PHE A 134 -6.38 10.29 -1.60
C PHE A 134 -6.78 9.73 -2.98
N TYR A 135 -5.89 8.98 -3.63
CA TYR A 135 -6.23 8.20 -4.83
C TYR A 135 -5.92 6.71 -4.72
N GLU A 136 -6.66 5.93 -5.50
CA GLU A 136 -6.26 4.59 -5.90
C GLU A 136 -6.11 4.59 -7.43
N PHE A 137 -4.91 4.33 -7.94
CA PHE A 137 -4.65 4.26 -9.37
C PHE A 137 -5.00 2.87 -9.90
N GLN A 138 -5.75 2.80 -11.00
CA GLN A 138 -6.44 1.58 -11.45
C GLN A 138 -6.18 1.25 -12.92
N GLN A 139 -5.29 1.99 -13.61
CA GLN A 139 -4.98 1.75 -15.02
C GLN A 139 -3.65 0.99 -15.19
N PRO A 140 -3.64 -0.29 -15.59
CA PRO A 140 -2.41 -0.99 -15.91
C PRO A 140 -1.73 -0.41 -17.15
N LEU A 141 -0.40 -0.41 -17.14
CA LEU A 141 0.39 0.03 -18.28
C LEU A 141 0.29 -0.94 -19.47
N SER A 142 -0.29 -0.44 -20.57
CA SER A 142 -0.52 -1.18 -21.82
C SER A 142 0.78 -1.81 -22.35
N MET A 143 1.90 -1.10 -22.28
CA MET A 143 3.21 -1.58 -22.74
C MET A 143 3.75 -2.80 -21.97
N PHE A 144 3.30 -3.01 -20.73
CA PHE A 144 3.71 -4.15 -19.90
C PHE A 144 2.75 -5.33 -19.99
N GLN A 145 1.54 -5.16 -20.51
CA GLN A 145 0.54 -6.24 -20.62
C GLN A 145 1.00 -7.44 -21.46
N VAL A 146 1.99 -7.28 -22.34
CA VAL A 146 2.57 -8.39 -23.12
C VAL A 146 3.45 -9.31 -22.25
N LYS A 147 4.06 -8.78 -21.19
CA LYS A 147 5.00 -9.51 -20.30
C LYS A 147 4.41 -9.83 -18.94
N ARG A 148 3.45 -9.02 -18.49
CA ARG A 148 2.77 -9.14 -17.21
C ARG A 148 1.52 -10.01 -17.40
N PRO A 149 1.28 -10.99 -16.52
CA PRO A 149 0.05 -11.78 -16.54
C PRO A 149 -1.22 -10.93 -16.46
N SER A 150 -2.28 -11.42 -17.09
CA SER A 150 -3.52 -10.68 -17.30
C SER A 150 -4.30 -10.38 -16.02
N TYR A 151 -4.02 -11.09 -14.92
CA TYR A 151 -4.67 -10.86 -13.63
C TYR A 151 -4.04 -9.70 -12.84
N VAL A 152 -2.89 -9.19 -13.28
CA VAL A 152 -2.19 -8.10 -12.59
C VAL A 152 -2.85 -6.76 -12.94
N GLY A 153 -3.20 -5.99 -11.91
CA GLY A 153 -3.78 -4.66 -12.04
C GLY A 153 -2.75 -3.58 -12.37
N ALA A 154 -3.07 -2.36 -11.97
CA ALA A 154 -2.11 -1.26 -11.93
C ALA A 154 -1.08 -1.59 -10.86
N ASP A 155 0.11 -1.93 -11.31
CA ASP A 155 1.20 -2.41 -10.48
C ASP A 155 2.05 -1.26 -9.98
N HIS A 156 2.99 -1.56 -9.08
CA HIS A 156 3.87 -0.55 -8.51
C HIS A 156 4.56 0.32 -9.57
N GLY A 157 4.34 1.64 -9.49
CA GLY A 157 4.94 2.62 -10.38
C GLY A 157 4.28 2.79 -11.75
N ASP A 158 3.19 2.08 -12.05
CA ASP A 158 2.46 2.23 -13.32
C ASP A 158 1.95 3.66 -13.53
N GLU A 159 1.55 4.35 -12.46
CA GLU A 159 1.01 5.71 -12.48
C GLU A 159 2.05 6.76 -12.90
N ILE A 160 3.35 6.49 -12.68
CA ILE A 160 4.45 7.42 -12.97
C ILE A 160 4.42 7.84 -14.44
N ALA A 161 4.22 6.89 -15.35
CA ALA A 161 4.23 7.21 -16.78
C ALA A 161 3.05 8.10 -17.20
N PHE A 162 1.92 8.06 -16.48
CA PHE A 162 0.78 8.96 -16.68
C PHE A 162 1.03 10.34 -16.07
N VAL A 163 1.62 10.40 -14.88
CA VAL A 163 2.01 11.66 -14.22
C VAL A 163 3.00 12.46 -15.06
N PHE A 164 3.95 11.78 -15.72
CA PHE A 164 4.94 12.42 -16.59
C PHE A 164 4.50 12.55 -18.06
N GLY A 165 3.31 12.07 -18.42
CA GLY A 165 2.78 12.18 -19.79
C GLY A 165 3.63 11.45 -20.84
N LEU A 166 4.14 10.26 -20.51
CA LEU A 166 5.07 9.51 -21.37
C LEU A 166 4.38 8.78 -22.55
N PHE A 167 3.07 8.96 -22.75
CA PHE A 167 2.30 8.31 -23.82
C PHE A 167 1.76 9.31 -24.85
N THR A 168 1.81 8.94 -26.14
CA THR A 168 1.51 9.87 -27.24
C THR A 168 0.13 9.66 -27.91
N GLU A 169 -0.46 8.46 -27.90
CA GLU A 169 -1.67 8.18 -28.71
C GLU A 169 -2.88 7.60 -27.95
N LYS A 170 -2.86 6.34 -27.45
CA LYS A 170 -4.06 5.69 -26.86
C LYS A 170 -4.33 6.03 -25.39
N ASP A 171 -3.28 6.32 -24.62
CA ASP A 171 -3.33 6.62 -23.18
C ASP A 171 -3.29 8.14 -22.88
N ASN A 172 -3.37 8.99 -23.91
CA ASN A 172 -3.10 10.43 -23.82
C ASN A 172 -4.17 11.19 -23.02
N GLU A 173 -5.44 10.79 -23.10
CA GLU A 173 -6.51 11.47 -22.35
C GLU A 173 -6.35 11.26 -20.85
N LEU A 174 -6.11 10.02 -20.40
CA LEU A 174 -5.85 9.75 -18.99
C LEU A 174 -4.57 10.45 -18.52
N CYS A 175 -3.50 10.48 -19.33
CA CYS A 175 -2.30 11.25 -19.00
C CYS A 175 -2.63 12.73 -18.76
N ARG A 176 -3.41 13.37 -19.65
CA ARG A 176 -3.82 14.77 -19.48
C ARG A 176 -4.64 14.97 -18.21
N THR A 177 -5.56 14.05 -17.92
CA THR A 177 -6.37 14.09 -16.70
C THR A 177 -5.50 14.00 -15.44
N VAL A 178 -4.58 13.04 -15.39
CA VAL A 178 -3.63 12.86 -14.27
C VAL A 178 -2.72 14.09 -14.14
N MET A 179 -2.10 14.56 -15.23
CA MET A 179 -1.26 15.76 -15.22
C MET A 179 -2.03 17.01 -14.77
N ASN A 180 -3.30 17.13 -15.13
CA ASN A 180 -4.15 18.24 -14.66
C ASN A 180 -4.37 18.17 -13.15
N TYR A 181 -4.69 17.00 -12.58
CA TYR A 181 -4.83 16.87 -11.12
C TYR A 181 -3.53 17.25 -10.39
N TRP A 182 -2.38 16.69 -10.82
CA TRP A 182 -1.09 16.98 -10.20
C TRP A 182 -0.68 18.46 -10.38
N GLY A 183 -0.87 19.01 -11.57
CA GLY A 183 -0.56 20.41 -11.89
C GLY A 183 -1.45 21.40 -11.15
N ASN A 184 -2.73 21.08 -10.95
CA ASN A 184 -3.64 21.88 -10.13
C ASN A 184 -3.22 21.85 -8.67
N PHE A 185 -2.96 20.66 -8.13
CA PHE A 185 -2.51 20.51 -6.75
C PHE A 185 -1.21 21.27 -6.47
N ALA A 186 -0.23 21.18 -7.39
CA ALA A 186 1.01 21.95 -7.27
C ALA A 186 0.79 23.47 -7.27
N ARG A 187 -0.24 23.96 -7.97
CA ARG A 187 -0.54 25.41 -8.07
C ARG A 187 -1.37 25.94 -6.92
N THR A 188 -2.32 25.15 -6.40
CA THR A 188 -3.38 25.65 -5.52
C THR A 188 -3.50 24.89 -4.20
N GLY A 189 -2.83 23.75 -4.05
CA GLY A 189 -3.06 22.81 -2.95
C GLY A 189 -4.33 21.96 -3.12
N SER A 190 -5.02 22.04 -4.25
CA SER A 190 -6.18 21.19 -4.58
C SER A 190 -6.06 20.59 -5.99
N PRO A 191 -6.35 19.30 -6.19
CA PRO A 191 -6.35 18.68 -7.53
C PRO A 191 -7.47 19.19 -8.44
N ASN A 192 -8.52 19.75 -7.86
CA ASN A 192 -9.74 20.09 -8.59
C ASN A 192 -9.51 21.19 -9.65
N GLY A 193 -10.25 21.10 -10.74
CA GLY A 193 -10.21 22.09 -11.81
C GLY A 193 -11.32 21.87 -12.86
N PRO A 194 -11.51 22.84 -13.78
CA PRO A 194 -12.54 22.76 -14.80
C PRO A 194 -12.44 21.48 -15.65
N GLY A 195 -13.57 20.81 -15.86
CA GLY A 195 -13.64 19.60 -16.70
C GLY A 195 -13.11 18.32 -16.06
N LEU A 196 -12.64 18.36 -14.81
CA LEU A 196 -12.21 17.19 -14.06
C LEU A 196 -13.34 16.66 -13.18
N THR A 197 -13.35 15.35 -12.95
CA THR A 197 -14.19 14.75 -11.91
C THR A 197 -13.81 15.34 -10.56
N PRO A 198 -14.78 15.77 -9.73
CA PRO A 198 -14.49 16.27 -8.41
C PRO A 198 -13.71 15.23 -7.58
N TRP A 199 -12.58 15.66 -7.05
CA TRP A 199 -11.77 14.90 -6.13
C TRP A 199 -11.99 15.45 -4.72
N PRO A 200 -12.74 14.73 -3.88
CA PRO A 200 -13.09 15.20 -2.54
C PRO A 200 -11.89 15.12 -1.59
N GLU A 201 -11.96 15.95 -0.56
CA GLU A 201 -11.06 15.84 0.59
C GLU A 201 -11.38 14.57 1.38
N TYR A 202 -10.33 13.88 1.82
CA TYR A 202 -10.41 12.67 2.64
C TYR A 202 -11.21 12.92 3.92
N GLY A 203 -12.11 11.99 4.27
CA GLY A 203 -12.93 12.08 5.49
C GLY A 203 -14.31 12.74 5.30
N SER A 204 -14.70 13.08 4.07
CA SER A 204 -16.09 13.38 3.70
C SER A 204 -16.88 12.10 3.36
N ASP A 205 -18.09 12.21 2.79
CA ASP A 205 -18.87 11.04 2.31
C ASP A 205 -18.12 10.17 1.28
N VAL A 206 -17.04 10.70 0.73
CA VAL A 206 -16.09 10.04 -0.15
C VAL A 206 -14.68 10.19 0.44
N GLU A 207 -13.91 9.10 0.43
CA GLU A 207 -12.56 9.07 1.00
C GLU A 207 -11.46 9.12 -0.06
N TYR A 208 -11.71 8.67 -1.29
CA TYR A 208 -10.69 8.67 -2.34
C TYR A 208 -11.26 8.82 -3.76
N LEU A 209 -10.38 9.11 -4.71
CA LEU A 209 -10.67 9.04 -6.15
C LEU A 209 -9.99 7.81 -6.76
N GLY A 210 -10.77 6.88 -7.31
CA GLY A 210 -10.28 5.84 -8.20
C GLY A 210 -9.90 6.45 -9.55
N ILE A 211 -8.65 6.29 -9.98
CA ILE A 211 -8.12 6.86 -11.21
C ILE A 211 -7.83 5.73 -12.20
N GLY A 212 -8.80 5.43 -13.06
CA GLY A 212 -8.64 4.55 -14.22
C GLY A 212 -9.03 5.28 -15.51
N LEU A 213 -9.48 4.54 -16.53
CA LEU A 213 -10.11 5.14 -17.72
C LEU A 213 -11.29 6.05 -17.37
N GLU A 214 -11.96 5.76 -16.25
CA GLU A 214 -12.96 6.61 -15.63
C GLU A 214 -12.49 6.99 -14.22
N GLN A 215 -12.75 8.24 -13.81
CA GLN A 215 -12.48 8.69 -12.45
C GLN A 215 -13.72 8.48 -11.58
N LYS A 216 -13.58 7.69 -10.52
CA LYS A 216 -14.70 7.26 -9.67
C LYS A 216 -14.44 7.58 -8.20
N PRO A 217 -15.21 8.50 -7.59
CA PRO A 217 -15.24 8.69 -6.14
C PRO A 217 -15.55 7.37 -5.42
N GLY A 218 -14.79 7.06 -4.37
CA GLY A 218 -14.95 5.83 -3.58
C GLY A 218 -14.82 6.06 -2.08
N LYS A 219 -15.21 5.05 -1.30
CA LYS A 219 -15.15 5.05 0.17
C LYS A 219 -14.77 3.68 0.70
N ASN A 220 -14.30 3.62 1.95
CA ASN A 220 -13.95 2.42 2.69
C ASN A 220 -12.84 1.59 2.02
N LEU A 221 -11.86 2.25 1.39
CA LEU A 221 -10.75 1.56 0.75
C LEU A 221 -9.99 0.71 1.78
N LYS A 222 -9.98 -0.61 1.58
CA LYS A 222 -9.34 -1.58 2.47
C LYS A 222 -9.76 -1.45 3.95
N ALA A 223 -10.98 -0.99 4.24
CA ALA A 223 -11.41 -0.69 5.60
C ALA A 223 -11.29 -1.89 6.56
N GLU A 224 -11.69 -3.08 6.13
CA GLU A 224 -11.62 -4.30 6.94
C GLU A 224 -10.18 -4.69 7.27
N HIS A 225 -9.30 -4.71 6.26
CA HIS A 225 -7.87 -5.00 6.44
C HIS A 225 -7.18 -3.93 7.29
N TYR A 226 -7.58 -2.66 7.13
CA TYR A 226 -7.06 -1.56 7.95
C TYR A 226 -7.42 -1.76 9.43
N ILE A 227 -8.69 -2.01 9.74
CA ILE A 227 -9.14 -2.28 11.12
C ILE A 227 -8.45 -3.53 11.67
N PHE A 228 -8.34 -4.59 10.86
CA PHE A 228 -7.64 -5.80 11.25
C PHE A 228 -6.18 -5.50 11.64
N MET A 229 -5.41 -4.86 10.77
CA MET A 229 -3.98 -4.64 10.98
C MET A 229 -3.68 -3.63 12.09
N THR A 230 -4.53 -2.60 12.25
CA THR A 230 -4.24 -1.47 13.15
C THR A 230 -4.87 -1.59 14.53
N GLU A 231 -5.94 -2.38 14.66
CA GLU A 231 -6.69 -2.53 15.93
C GLU A 231 -6.70 -3.99 16.40
N LYS A 232 -7.33 -4.89 15.62
CA LYS A 232 -7.60 -6.28 16.03
C LYS A 232 -6.32 -7.11 16.21
N LEU A 233 -5.38 -7.01 15.28
CA LEU A 233 -4.13 -7.77 15.31
C LEU A 233 -3.24 -7.40 16.52
N PRO A 234 -2.98 -6.11 16.84
CA PRO A 234 -2.35 -5.73 18.09
C PRO A 234 -3.02 -6.29 19.35
N GLU A 235 -4.36 -6.26 19.41
CA GLU A 235 -5.12 -6.78 20.56
C GLU A 235 -4.97 -8.29 20.72
N LEU A 236 -5.13 -9.05 19.63
CA LEU A 236 -4.98 -10.51 19.63
C LEU A 236 -3.60 -10.92 20.13
N VAL A 237 -2.56 -10.21 19.70
CA VAL A 237 -1.19 -10.52 20.12
C VAL A 237 -0.97 -10.20 21.59
N ARG A 238 -1.50 -9.07 22.07
CA ARG A 238 -1.42 -8.72 23.51
C ARG A 238 -2.13 -9.77 24.36
N SER A 239 -3.34 -10.18 23.98
CA SER A 239 -4.09 -11.21 24.70
C SER A 239 -3.42 -12.58 24.69
N ALA A 240 -2.73 -12.95 23.61
CA ALA A 240 -1.97 -14.19 23.55
C ALA A 240 -0.74 -14.17 24.47
N GLN A 241 -0.04 -13.03 24.55
CA GLN A 241 1.09 -12.84 25.47
C GLN A 241 0.65 -12.87 26.95
N GLU A 242 -0.47 -12.24 27.28
CA GLU A 242 -1.05 -12.25 28.64
C GLU A 242 -1.39 -13.68 29.09
N LYS A 243 -1.90 -14.53 28.19
CA LYS A 243 -2.20 -15.95 28.49
C LYS A 243 -0.94 -16.77 28.76
N GLU A 244 0.08 -16.67 27.91
CA GLU A 244 1.36 -17.36 28.11
C GLU A 244 2.02 -16.96 29.44
N HIS A 245 1.89 -15.70 29.86
CA HIS A 245 2.40 -15.24 31.15
C HIS A 245 1.58 -15.70 32.36
N SER A 246 0.30 -16.03 32.20
CA SER A 246 -0.56 -16.53 33.28
C SER A 246 -0.46 -18.04 33.52
N GLU A 247 0.12 -18.76 32.55
CA GLU A 247 0.31 -20.23 32.59
C GLU A 247 1.72 -20.65 33.06
N LEU A 248 2.58 -19.68 33.42
CA LEU A 248 3.92 -19.84 33.99
C LEU A 248 3.96 -19.48 35.48
#